data_AF-A0A438VTD9-F1
#
_entry.id   AF-A0A438VTD9-F1
#
_cell.length_a   1.000
_cell.length_b   1.000
_cell.length_c   1.000
_cell.angle_alpha   90.00
_cell.angle_beta   90.00
_cell.angle_gamma   90.00
#
_symmetry.space_group_name_H-M   'P 1'
#
loop_
_entity.id
_entity.type
_entity.pdbx_description
1 polymer ?
#
loop_
_entity_poly.entity_id
_entity_poly.type
_entity_poly.pdbx_seq_one_letter_code
_entity_poly.pdbx_strand_id
1 'polypeptide(L)'
;FLEKLPKEIEVFVVASKNAHVVALEESNINLKNAMKDLRPSATFFNEQDIHASIASGSYGIHKMAIIPASMDMVAKIAHGFGGDLISRSASV
;
A
#
# COMPACT_ATOMS: atom_id res chain seq x y z
N PHE A 1 3.25 7.78 9.69
CA PHE A 1 2.07 6.92 9.91
C PHE A 1 2.47 5.51 10.34
N LEU A 2 3.23 4.76 9.53
CA LEU A 2 3.63 3.36 9.82
C LEU A 2 4.26 3.16 11.21
N GLU A 3 5.16 4.07 11.63
CA GLU A 3 5.80 4.03 12.95
C GLU A 3 4.79 4.11 14.13
N LYS A 4 3.65 4.78 13.92
CA LYS A 4 2.64 5.03 14.96
C LYS A 4 1.57 3.94 15.05
N LEU A 5 1.62 2.93 14.19
CA LEU A 5 0.67 1.81 14.26
C LEU A 5 0.98 0.92 15.48
N PRO A 6 -0.02 0.40 16.20
CA PRO A 6 0.16 -0.57 17.30
C PRO A 6 0.97 -1.78 16.82
N LYS A 7 1.79 -2.42 17.66
CA LYS A 7 2.66 -3.53 17.22
C LYS A 7 1.92 -4.86 17.08
N GLU A 8 0.75 -4.96 17.69
CA GLU A 8 -0.06 -6.16 17.83
C GLU A 8 -0.92 -6.45 16.58
N ILE A 9 -1.03 -5.47 15.68
CA ILE A 9 -1.78 -5.63 14.44
C ILE A 9 -0.88 -6.15 13.31
N GLU A 10 -1.44 -7.06 12.52
CA GLU A 10 -0.87 -7.47 11.25
C GLU A 10 -0.98 -6.32 10.25
N VAL A 11 0.13 -6.02 9.56
CA VAL A 11 0.22 -4.88 8.65
C VAL A 11 0.71 -5.37 7.30
N PHE A 12 -0.09 -5.10 6.28
CA PHE A 12 0.27 -5.30 4.88
C PHE A 12 0.54 -3.95 4.25
N VAL A 13 1.63 -3.84 3.49
CA VAL A 13 2.01 -2.57 2.87
C VAL A 13 2.33 -2.75 1.41
N VAL A 14 1.76 -1.86 0.60
CA VAL A 14 2.01 -1.77 -0.84
C VAL A 14 2.43 -0.34 -1.12
N ALA A 15 3.56 -0.15 -1.81
CA ALA A 15 3.99 1.15 -2.30
C ALA A 15 3.87 1.14 -3.83
N SER A 16 3.26 2.19 -4.39
CA SER A 16 3.18 2.35 -5.84
C SER A 16 4.53 2.75 -6.41
N LYS A 17 4.76 2.49 -7.70
CA LYS A 17 5.96 3.00 -8.41
C LYS A 17 6.13 4.50 -8.24
N ASN A 18 5.05 5.26 -8.37
CA ASN A 18 5.11 6.72 -8.23
C ASN A 18 5.46 7.14 -6.81
N ALA A 19 5.02 6.42 -5.78
CA ALA A 19 5.42 6.72 -4.40
C ALA A 19 6.93 6.56 -4.18
N HIS A 20 7.56 5.56 -4.82
CA HIS A 20 9.02 5.40 -4.77
C HIS A 20 9.75 6.58 -5.41
N VAL A 21 9.27 7.05 -6.57
CA VAL A 21 9.86 8.22 -7.25
C VAL A 21 9.71 9.47 -6.40
N VAL A 22 8.50 9.76 -5.90
CA VAL A 22 8.23 10.95 -5.07
C VAL A 22 9.08 10.94 -3.80
N ALA A 23 9.19 9.81 -3.10
CA ALA A 23 10.00 9.73 -1.88
C ALA A 23 11.50 9.97 -2.14
N LEU A 24 11.99 9.52 -3.30
CA LEU A 24 13.37 9.77 -3.70
C LEU A 24 13.58 11.24 -4.07
N GLU A 25 12.69 11.83 -4.87
CA GLU A 25 12.85 13.21 -5.35
C GLU A 25 12.60 14.26 -4.24
N GLU A 26 11.56 14.08 -3.42
CA GLU A 26 11.17 15.07 -2.41
C GLU A 26 11.98 14.97 -1.11
N SER A 27 12.49 13.78 -0.78
CA SER A 27 13.12 13.52 0.52
C SER A 27 14.45 12.78 0.42
N ASN A 28 14.90 12.39 -0.77
CA ASN A 28 16.09 11.58 -0.98
C ASN A 28 16.07 10.26 -0.18
N ILE A 29 14.88 9.66 -0.05
CA ILE A 29 14.67 8.44 0.73
C ILE A 29 14.44 7.26 -0.21
N ASN A 30 15.18 6.17 0.00
CA ASN A 30 14.80 4.87 -0.55
C ASN A 30 13.61 4.32 0.25
N LEU A 31 12.40 4.55 -0.27
CA LEU A 31 11.16 4.23 0.41
C LEU A 31 11.06 2.75 0.83
N LYS A 32 11.56 1.82 0.00
CA LYS A 32 11.51 0.38 0.29
C LYS A 32 12.32 0.02 1.54
N ASN A 33 13.49 0.62 1.70
CA ASN A 33 14.34 0.37 2.87
C ASN A 33 13.75 1.06 4.11
N ALA A 34 13.37 2.33 3.98
CA ALA A 34 12.81 3.09 5.08
C ALA A 34 11.56 2.44 5.69
N MET A 35 10.67 1.89 4.85
CA MET A 35 9.48 1.19 5.35
C MET A 35 9.81 -0.11 6.09
N LYS A 36 10.81 -0.86 5.62
CA LYS A 36 11.28 -2.09 6.30
C LYS A 36 11.91 -1.76 7.64
N ASP A 37 12.70 -0.70 7.72
CA ASP A 37 13.35 -0.27 8.96
C ASP A 37 12.32 0.22 9.99
N LEU A 38 11.31 0.99 9.54
CA LEU A 38 10.24 1.50 10.40
C LEU A 38 9.29 0.41 10.88
N ARG A 39 9.02 -0.61 10.06
CA ARG A 39 8.10 -1.70 10.41
C ARG A 39 8.57 -3.06 9.86
N PRO A 40 9.56 -3.69 10.52
CA PRO A 40 10.10 -4.99 10.08
C PRO A 40 9.08 -6.14 10.11
N SER A 41 8.06 -6.03 10.97
CA SER A 41 7.01 -7.04 11.11
C SER A 41 5.91 -6.96 10.05
N ALA A 42 5.97 -5.98 9.14
CA ALA A 42 4.98 -5.84 8.08
C ALA A 42 5.30 -6.75 6.89
N THR A 43 4.24 -7.19 6.22
CA THR A 43 4.34 -7.91 4.94
C THR A 43 4.28 -6.90 3.80
N PHE A 44 5.26 -6.93 2.91
CA PHE A 44 5.36 -6.00 1.80
C PHE A 44 5.04 -6.70 0.47
N PHE A 45 4.11 -6.14 -0.30
CA PHE A 45 3.78 -6.63 -1.64
C PHE A 45 4.23 -5.66 -2.73
N ASN A 46 4.43 -6.20 -3.92
CA ASN A 46 4.56 -5.40 -5.13
C ASN A 46 3.16 -4.95 -5.59
N GLU A 47 3.03 -3.71 -6.09
CA GLU A 47 1.74 -3.22 -6.61
C GLU A 47 1.18 -4.05 -7.78
N GLN A 48 2.01 -4.85 -8.45
CA GLN A 48 1.57 -5.73 -9.55
C GLN A 48 1.18 -7.14 -9.08
N ASP A 49 1.35 -7.45 -7.80
CA ASP A 49 1.06 -8.77 -7.25
C ASP A 49 -0.44 -8.93 -6.97
N ILE A 50 -1.24 -9.02 -8.02
CA ILE A 50 -2.69 -9.21 -7.93
C ILE A 50 -3.11 -10.56 -7.32
N HIS A 51 -2.15 -11.46 -7.09
CA HIS A 51 -2.36 -12.74 -6.41
C HIS A 51 -2.14 -12.65 -4.90
N ALA A 52 -1.69 -11.50 -4.38
CA ALA A 52 -1.55 -11.28 -2.96
C ALA A 52 -2.88 -11.49 -2.24
N SER A 53 -2.81 -12.00 -1.02
CA SER A 53 -3.98 -12.32 -0.19
C SER A 53 -4.93 -11.13 -0.01
N ILE A 54 -4.38 -9.92 0.10
CA ILE A 54 -5.14 -8.68 0.24
C ILE A 54 -5.96 -8.29 -0.99
N ALA A 55 -5.80 -8.98 -2.14
CA ALA A 55 -6.61 -8.79 -3.34
C ALA A 55 -7.94 -9.57 -3.31
N SER A 56 -8.16 -10.40 -2.28
CA SER A 56 -9.35 -11.24 -2.12
C SER A 56 -10.19 -10.80 -0.93
N GLY A 57 -11.48 -10.55 -1.16
CA GLY A 57 -12.44 -10.23 -0.09
C GLY A 57 -12.61 -11.36 0.95
N SER A 58 -12.31 -12.61 0.57
CA SER A 58 -12.35 -13.75 1.50
C SER A 58 -11.21 -13.76 2.52
N TYR A 59 -10.15 -12.98 2.30
CA TYR A 59 -9.01 -12.93 3.22
C TYR A 59 -9.32 -12.14 4.50
N GLY A 60 -10.30 -11.22 4.45
CA GLY A 60 -10.81 -10.54 5.65
C GLY A 60 -9.93 -9.39 6.15
N ILE A 61 -9.51 -8.49 5.27
CA ILE A 61 -8.84 -7.24 5.69
C ILE A 61 -9.86 -6.32 6.37
N HIS A 62 -9.58 -5.97 7.63
CA HIS A 62 -10.50 -5.17 8.45
C HIS A 62 -10.48 -3.69 8.11
N LYS A 63 -9.31 -3.15 7.73
CA LYS A 63 -9.10 -1.71 7.51
C LYS A 63 -8.04 -1.50 6.44
N MET A 64 -8.27 -0.52 5.57
CA MET A 64 -7.34 -0.07 4.56
C MET A 64 -7.17 1.45 4.64
N ALA A 65 -5.94 1.94 4.47
CA ALA A 65 -5.63 3.35 4.35
C ALA A 65 -4.64 3.56 3.21
N ILE A 66 -4.89 4.58 2.38
CA ILE A 66 -4.03 4.95 1.25
C ILE A 66 -3.47 6.34 1.54
N ILE A 67 -2.16 6.43 1.77
CA ILE A 67 -1.51 7.66 2.24
C ILE A 67 -0.10 7.80 1.61
N PRO A 68 0.19 8.91 0.92
CA PRO A 68 -0.78 9.85 0.36
C PRO A 68 -1.62 9.18 -0.75
N ALA A 69 -2.84 9.67 -0.98
CA ALA A 69 -3.67 9.25 -2.10
C ALA A 69 -3.61 10.29 -3.23
N SER A 70 -3.10 9.91 -4.40
CA SER A 70 -3.13 10.77 -5.58
C SER A 70 -4.56 10.88 -6.13
N MET A 71 -4.85 11.94 -6.88
CA MET A 71 -6.14 12.08 -7.57
C MET A 71 -6.42 10.93 -8.54
N ASP A 72 -5.38 10.40 -9.21
CA ASP A 72 -5.47 9.20 -10.03
C ASP A 72 -5.93 7.98 -9.20
N MET A 73 -5.36 7.80 -8.01
CA MET A 73 -5.75 6.70 -7.13
C MET A 73 -7.20 6.82 -6.68
N VAL A 74 -7.64 8.02 -6.30
CA VAL A 74 -9.03 8.29 -5.92
C VAL A 74 -9.96 8.00 -7.10
N ALA A 75 -9.62 8.45 -8.30
CA ALA A 75 -10.42 8.21 -9.51
C ALA A 75 -10.50 6.72 -9.87
N LYS A 76 -9.38 5.99 -9.78
CA LYS A 76 -9.34 4.53 -10.01
C LYS A 76 -10.29 3.79 -9.09
N ILE A 77 -10.27 4.11 -7.80
CA ILE A 77 -11.14 3.46 -6.81
C ILE A 77 -12.60 3.84 -7.06
N ALA A 78 -12.88 5.14 -7.25
CA ALA A 78 -14.25 5.61 -7.47
C ALA A 78 -14.94 4.98 -8.69
N HIS A 79 -14.17 4.66 -9.74
CA HIS A 79 -14.69 4.06 -10.97
C HIS A 79 -14.43 2.55 -11.07
N GLY A 80 -13.86 1.91 -10.03
CA GLY A 80 -13.62 0.46 -10.01
C GLY A 80 -12.52 -0.03 -10.97
N PHE A 81 -11.54 0.80 -11.30
CA PHE A 81 -10.38 0.38 -12.10
C PHE A 81 -9.43 -0.48 -11.26
N GLY A 82 -9.53 -1.80 -11.35
CA GLY A 82 -8.70 -2.77 -10.60
C GLY A 82 -7.38 -3.16 -11.30
N GLY A 83 -6.62 -2.18 -11.78
CA GLY A 83 -5.40 -2.42 -12.59
C GLY A 83 -4.13 -2.74 -11.80
N ASP A 84 -4.12 -2.48 -10.50
CA ASP A 84 -3.02 -2.74 -9.58
C ASP A 84 -3.55 -3.28 -8.24
N LEU A 85 -2.67 -3.83 -7.42
CA LEU A 85 -3.01 -4.42 -6.13
C LEU A 85 -3.70 -3.41 -5.20
N ILE A 86 -3.30 -2.13 -5.25
CA ILE A 86 -3.86 -1.08 -4.39
C ILE A 86 -5.33 -0.86 -4.75
N SER A 87 -5.62 -0.57 -6.01
CA SER A 87 -7.00 -0.39 -6.50
C SER A 87 -7.83 -1.66 -6.36
N ARG A 88 -7.24 -2.84 -6.61
CA ARG A 88 -7.93 -4.12 -6.42
C ARG A 88 -8.31 -4.35 -4.96
N SER A 89 -7.38 -4.17 -4.02
CA SER A 89 -7.64 -4.30 -2.59
C SER A 89 -8.69 -3.31 -2.08
N ALA A 90 -8.78 -2.12 -2.67
CA ALA A 90 -9.81 -1.15 -2.33
C ALA A 90 -11.21 -1.49 -2.90
N SER A 91 -11.28 -2.36 -3.91
CA SER A 91 -12.52 -2.71 -4.60
C SER A 91 -13.26 -3.93 -4.01
N VAL A 92 -12.61 -4.67 -3.11
CA VAL A 92 -13.13 -5.92 -2.53
C VAL A 92 -13.69 -5.76 -1.13
#